data_AF-D5UA89-F1
#
_entry.id   AF-D5UA89-F1
#
_cell.length_a   1.000
_cell.length_b   1.000
_cell.length_c   1.000
_cell.angle_alpha   90.00
_cell.angle_beta   90.00
_cell.angle_gamma   90.00
#
_symmetry.space_group_name_H-M   'P 1'
#
loop_
_entity.id
_entity.type
_entity.pdbx_description
1 polymer ?
#
loop_
_entity_poly.entity_id
_entity_poly.type
_entity_poly.pdbx_seq_one_letter_code
_entity_poly.pdbx_strand_id
1 'polypeptide(L)'
;MINFFELDKKENKNYVKLIQSVSKLSRLYSDSSSPYIYYRAMENLFCFCFNAKNLSRSDTAFDAKIYDTGIGLKTFLGENKNYSFEKIAEFNKNSSMIREKTDDKDLAEFLANLRNERIKLAKDIYGISQSQYHIIARRKNLLLFFETDYDEIDISNLRIEKEKGSKNEKSLDFTDGNHLYKFNFSKSTLFRKFDIPQNCHTAEAVIFENPAKLLLSIDEIDYDKISIESEQKLEYVILPLYTVKNKIKIVQERSALNQWNACGRKRDPNEVYIAIPALVRNHFPNFFPERDIPFILKTPLGEVLNAKVCQDNNKALMTNPNKALSNWLLRDVLKLKEFELASISKLEFLGIDSVIVTKEKEGEYSIDVQSWGSYEKFAEKLNADEI
;
A
#
# COMPACT_ATOMS: atom_id res chain seq x y z
N MET A 1 -14.32 14.27 8.78
CA MET A 1 -14.26 12.80 8.89
C MET A 1 -15.60 12.24 8.44
N ILE A 2 -15.60 11.29 7.52
CA ILE A 2 -16.79 10.62 6.99
C ILE A 2 -17.19 9.52 7.96
N ASN A 3 -18.45 9.47 8.39
CA ASN A 3 -18.99 8.36 9.18
C ASN A 3 -19.54 7.28 8.23
N PHE A 4 -18.85 6.14 8.13
CA PHE A 4 -19.20 5.11 7.15
C PHE A 4 -20.42 4.29 7.56
N PHE A 5 -20.70 4.20 8.86
CA PHE A 5 -21.92 3.53 9.33
C PHE A 5 -23.17 4.32 8.95
N GLU A 6 -23.16 5.63 9.17
CA GLU A 6 -24.25 6.51 8.76
C GLU A 6 -24.38 6.61 7.24
N LEU A 7 -23.25 6.67 6.53
CA LEU A 7 -23.23 6.68 5.06
C LEU A 7 -23.83 5.39 4.49
N ASP A 8 -23.47 4.22 5.05
CA ASP A 8 -24.05 2.93 4.66
C ASP A 8 -25.58 2.94 4.80
N LYS A 9 -26.08 3.43 5.93
CA LYS A 9 -27.53 3.52 6.20
C LYS A 9 -28.22 4.50 5.26
N LYS A 10 -27.60 5.66 5.00
CA LYS A 10 -28.18 6.72 4.16
C LYS A 10 -28.23 6.33 2.69
N GLU A 11 -27.19 5.67 2.19
CA GLU A 11 -27.06 5.32 0.76
C GLU A 11 -27.35 3.85 0.46
N ASN A 12 -27.79 3.08 1.46
CA ASN A 12 -28.11 1.66 1.35
C ASN A 12 -26.98 0.84 0.71
N LYS A 13 -25.74 1.04 1.18
CA LYS A 13 -24.54 0.37 0.62
C LYS A 13 -24.43 -1.10 0.99
N ASN A 14 -25.23 -1.56 1.97
CA ASN A 14 -25.24 -2.91 2.53
C ASN A 14 -23.93 -3.32 3.25
N TYR A 15 -23.06 -2.36 3.59
CA TYR A 15 -21.77 -2.64 4.20
C TYR A 15 -21.91 -3.32 5.56
N VAL A 16 -22.68 -2.74 6.49
CA VAL A 16 -22.87 -3.30 7.83
C VAL A 16 -23.52 -4.69 7.74
N LYS A 17 -24.51 -4.85 6.86
CA LYS A 17 -25.22 -6.13 6.64
C LYS A 17 -24.28 -7.22 6.11
N LEU A 18 -23.37 -6.88 5.21
CA LEU A 18 -22.38 -7.81 4.68
C LEU A 18 -21.35 -8.19 5.74
N ILE A 19 -20.87 -7.23 6.54
CA ILE A 19 -19.98 -7.50 7.68
C ILE A 19 -20.65 -8.41 8.73
N GLN A 20 -21.94 -8.19 9.04
CA GLN A 20 -22.71 -9.09 9.90
C GLN A 20 -22.81 -10.49 9.31
N SER A 21 -22.97 -10.60 7.99
CA SER A 21 -23.02 -11.89 7.30
C SER A 21 -21.69 -12.62 7.34
N VAL A 22 -20.57 -11.92 7.16
CA VAL A 22 -19.21 -12.49 7.36
C VAL A 22 -19.02 -12.96 8.81
N SER A 23 -19.53 -12.20 9.78
CA SER A 23 -19.44 -12.56 11.20
C SER A 23 -20.16 -13.87 11.53
N LYS A 24 -21.19 -14.26 10.77
CA LYS A 24 -21.85 -15.57 10.92
C LYS A 24 -20.90 -16.73 10.61
N LEU A 25 -19.91 -16.51 9.75
CA LEU A 25 -18.94 -17.50 9.31
C LEU A 25 -17.76 -17.68 10.27
N SER A 26 -17.76 -17.02 11.43
CA SER A 26 -16.61 -17.01 12.36
C SER A 26 -16.10 -18.41 12.74
N ARG A 27 -17.00 -19.39 12.91
CA ARG A 27 -16.66 -20.79 13.26
C ARG A 27 -15.88 -21.53 12.17
N LEU A 28 -15.76 -21.00 10.96
CA LEU A 28 -14.84 -21.54 9.95
C LEU A 28 -13.36 -21.28 10.30
N TYR A 29 -13.10 -20.25 11.11
CA TYR A 29 -11.74 -19.73 11.34
C TYR A 29 -11.35 -19.67 12.82
N SER A 30 -12.32 -19.71 13.73
CA SER A 30 -12.07 -19.50 15.15
C SER A 30 -13.12 -20.15 16.05
N ASP A 31 -12.67 -20.70 17.18
CA ASP A 31 -13.53 -21.17 18.26
C ASP A 31 -13.95 -20.07 19.26
N SER A 32 -13.53 -18.82 19.02
CA SER A 32 -13.88 -17.68 19.86
C SER A 32 -15.37 -17.37 19.82
N SER A 33 -15.91 -16.90 20.95
CA SER A 33 -17.27 -16.34 21.04
C SER A 33 -17.36 -14.89 20.52
N SER A 34 -16.23 -14.24 20.27
CA SER A 34 -16.21 -12.96 19.55
C SER A 34 -16.16 -13.21 18.05
N PRO A 35 -16.90 -12.44 17.23
CA PRO A 35 -16.94 -12.66 15.79
C PRO A 35 -15.54 -12.53 15.21
N TYR A 36 -15.18 -13.37 14.26
CA TYR A 36 -13.93 -13.32 13.51
C TYR A 36 -14.20 -12.69 12.15
N ILE A 37 -13.55 -11.55 11.88
CA ILE A 37 -13.59 -10.88 10.58
C ILE A 37 -12.17 -10.89 10.04
N TYR A 38 -11.95 -11.61 8.94
CA TYR A 38 -10.68 -11.58 8.24
C TYR A 38 -10.45 -10.20 7.62
N TYR A 39 -9.27 -9.62 7.81
CA TYR A 39 -9.00 -8.24 7.40
C TYR A 39 -9.21 -8.00 5.89
N ARG A 40 -8.82 -8.94 5.02
CA ARG A 40 -9.09 -8.83 3.56
C ARG A 40 -10.58 -8.87 3.22
N ALA A 41 -11.39 -9.59 4.01
CA ALA A 41 -12.84 -9.58 3.81
C ALA A 41 -13.41 -8.18 4.09
N MET A 42 -12.96 -7.54 5.18
CA MET A 42 -13.31 -6.15 5.48
C MET A 42 -12.89 -5.20 4.36
N GLU A 43 -11.64 -5.30 3.87
CA GLU A 43 -11.11 -4.46 2.78
C GLU A 43 -11.92 -4.59 1.49
N ASN A 44 -12.13 -5.83 1.03
CA ASN A 44 -12.83 -6.10 -0.22
C ASN A 44 -14.30 -5.66 -0.14
N LEU A 45 -14.97 -5.97 0.97
CA LEU A 45 -16.37 -5.56 1.18
C LEU A 45 -16.50 -4.04 1.30
N PHE A 46 -15.55 -3.37 1.96
CA PHE A 46 -15.55 -1.90 2.04
C PHE A 46 -15.43 -1.30 0.64
N CYS A 47 -14.46 -1.76 -0.16
CA CYS A 47 -14.27 -1.27 -1.53
C CYS A 47 -15.49 -1.54 -2.41
N PHE A 48 -16.07 -2.75 -2.31
CA PHE A 48 -17.28 -3.12 -3.04
C PHE A 48 -18.48 -2.23 -2.66
N CYS A 49 -18.76 -2.05 -1.37
CA CYS A 49 -19.94 -1.32 -0.92
C CYS A 49 -19.85 0.19 -1.19
N PHE A 50 -18.66 0.77 -1.03
CA PHE A 50 -18.47 2.22 -1.18
C PHE A 50 -17.91 2.63 -2.54
N ASN A 51 -17.77 1.68 -3.49
CA ASN A 51 -17.10 1.90 -4.78
C ASN A 51 -15.72 2.57 -4.61
N ALA A 52 -14.96 2.11 -3.61
CA ALA A 52 -13.65 2.65 -3.29
C ALA A 52 -12.57 2.01 -4.15
N LYS A 53 -11.53 2.77 -4.51
CA LYS A 53 -10.32 2.21 -5.13
C LYS A 53 -9.59 1.39 -4.07
N ASN A 54 -9.40 0.10 -4.34
CA ASN A 54 -8.66 -0.80 -3.47
C ASN A 54 -7.14 -0.53 -3.60
N LEU A 55 -6.52 -0.12 -2.49
CA LEU A 55 -5.07 0.16 -2.42
C LEU A 55 -4.31 -0.91 -1.62
N SER A 56 -5.00 -1.91 -1.07
CA SER A 56 -4.43 -2.91 -0.18
C SER A 56 -3.58 -3.99 -0.89
N ARG A 57 -3.57 -3.97 -2.23
CA ARG A 57 -2.70 -4.81 -3.07
C ARG A 57 -1.34 -4.18 -3.36
N SER A 58 -1.24 -2.87 -3.19
CA SER A 58 0.01 -2.11 -3.25
C SER A 58 0.53 -1.93 -1.81
N ASP A 59 1.81 -2.12 -1.54
CA ASP A 59 2.44 -1.97 -0.19
C ASP A 59 2.47 -0.48 0.24
N THR A 60 1.29 0.11 0.44
CA THR A 60 1.06 1.54 0.67
C THR A 60 0.53 1.79 2.08
N ALA A 61 0.40 3.06 2.48
CA ALA A 61 -0.13 3.41 3.79
C ALA A 61 -1.66 3.23 3.91
N PHE A 62 -2.40 3.25 2.80
CA PHE A 62 -3.86 3.23 2.82
C PHE A 62 -4.41 1.93 2.23
N ASP A 63 -5.53 1.45 2.77
CA ASP A 63 -6.17 0.21 2.31
C ASP A 63 -7.18 0.50 1.19
N ALA A 64 -7.80 1.67 1.23
CA ALA A 64 -8.76 2.13 0.23
C ALA A 64 -8.68 3.64 0.01
N LYS A 65 -9.20 4.10 -1.13
CA LYS A 65 -9.35 5.51 -1.47
C LYS A 65 -10.74 5.79 -2.00
N ILE A 66 -11.39 6.82 -1.45
CA ILE A 66 -12.67 7.36 -1.93
C ILE A 66 -12.45 8.84 -2.24
N TYR A 67 -12.67 9.26 -3.48
CA TYR A 67 -12.35 10.62 -3.97
C TYR A 67 -10.91 11.04 -3.62
N ASP A 68 -10.71 12.01 -2.73
CA ASP A 68 -9.41 12.47 -2.24
C ASP A 68 -9.12 12.04 -0.80
N THR A 69 -9.91 11.11 -0.26
CA THR A 69 -9.77 10.59 1.11
C THR A 69 -9.15 9.20 1.13
N GLY A 70 -8.03 9.06 1.83
CA GLY A 70 -7.35 7.79 2.11
C GLY A 70 -7.89 7.13 3.36
N ILE A 71 -8.25 5.85 3.26
CA ILE A 71 -8.87 5.10 4.34
C ILE A 71 -7.95 3.98 4.81
N GLY A 72 -7.62 4.00 6.10
CA GLY A 72 -7.08 2.83 6.77
C GLY A 72 -8.20 1.97 7.34
N LEU A 73 -8.22 0.69 7.01
CA LEU A 73 -9.23 -0.26 7.49
C LEU A 73 -8.63 -1.12 8.59
N LYS A 74 -9.26 -1.11 9.77
CA LYS A 74 -8.80 -1.94 10.89
C LYS A 74 -9.94 -2.74 11.49
N THR A 75 -9.64 -3.99 11.82
CA THR A 75 -10.52 -4.82 12.65
C THR A 75 -9.71 -5.50 13.74
N PHE A 76 -10.20 -5.42 14.97
CA PHE A 76 -9.50 -5.99 16.12
C PHE A 76 -10.46 -6.43 17.21
N LEU A 77 -9.97 -7.28 18.10
CA LEU A 77 -10.72 -7.67 19.30
C LEU A 77 -10.67 -6.50 20.28
N GLY A 78 -11.83 -5.94 20.58
CA GLY A 78 -11.96 -4.91 21.61
C GLY A 78 -12.56 -5.52 22.85
N GLU A 79 -11.84 -6.40 23.57
CA GLU A 79 -12.28 -7.21 24.73
C GLU A 79 -12.97 -6.38 25.87
N ASN A 80 -12.78 -6.73 27.13
CA ASN A 80 -13.25 -5.91 28.27
C ASN A 80 -12.47 -4.59 28.44
N LYS A 81 -11.80 -4.13 27.38
CA LYS A 81 -11.03 -2.89 27.31
C LYS A 81 -11.68 -1.95 26.31
N ASN A 82 -11.54 -0.66 26.57
CA ASN A 82 -11.97 0.40 25.66
C ASN A 82 -10.80 0.90 24.79
N TYR A 83 -9.81 0.05 24.53
CA TYR A 83 -8.70 0.34 23.62
C TYR A 83 -8.04 -0.95 23.12
N SER A 84 -7.28 -0.84 22.03
CA SER A 84 -6.33 -1.87 21.59
C SER A 84 -5.06 -1.23 21.01
N PHE A 85 -3.93 -1.94 21.07
CA PHE A 85 -2.71 -1.56 20.34
C PHE A 85 -2.69 -2.30 19.01
N GLU A 86 -2.84 -1.56 17.92
CA GLU A 86 -2.91 -2.14 16.58
C GLU A 86 -1.75 -1.70 15.71
N LYS A 87 -1.28 -2.61 14.86
CA LYS A 87 -0.17 -2.36 13.94
C LYS A 87 -0.55 -1.24 12.98
N ILE A 88 0.30 -0.24 12.85
CA ILE A 88 0.18 0.89 11.91
C ILE A 88 1.33 0.94 10.90
N ALA A 89 2.45 0.27 11.17
CA ALA A 89 3.55 0.16 10.21
C ALA A 89 4.42 -1.08 10.50
N GLU A 90 5.13 -1.53 9.47
CA GLU A 90 6.10 -2.62 9.52
C GLU A 90 7.35 -2.24 8.73
N PHE A 91 8.52 -2.45 9.31
CA PHE A 91 9.79 -1.89 8.85
C PHE A 91 10.85 -2.98 8.58
N ASN A 92 10.44 -4.17 8.12
CA ASN A 92 11.36 -5.29 7.87
C ASN A 92 12.57 -4.88 7.01
N LYS A 93 12.33 -4.03 6.00
CA LYS A 93 13.34 -3.55 5.05
C LYS A 93 14.33 -2.57 5.69
N ASN A 94 13.91 -1.81 6.71
CA ASN A 94 14.75 -0.85 7.44
C ASN A 94 15.27 -1.43 8.76
N SER A 95 15.14 -2.75 8.99
CA SER A 95 15.52 -3.38 10.25
C SER A 95 17.00 -3.26 10.61
N SER A 96 17.90 -3.18 9.61
CA SER A 96 19.31 -2.86 9.81
C SER A 96 19.48 -1.45 10.39
N MET A 97 18.95 -0.44 9.70
CA MET A 97 19.01 0.98 10.11
C MET A 97 18.39 1.20 11.50
N ILE A 98 17.31 0.48 11.81
CA ILE A 98 16.66 0.52 13.14
C ILE A 98 17.59 -0.04 14.23
N ARG A 99 18.32 -1.12 13.95
CA ARG A 99 19.25 -1.74 14.92
C ARG A 99 20.48 -0.90 15.22
N GLU A 100 20.85 -0.01 14.32
CA GLU A 100 21.96 0.94 14.51
C GLU A 100 21.62 2.05 15.49
N LYS A 101 20.32 2.28 15.77
CA LYS A 101 19.84 3.29 16.73
C LYS A 101 20.02 2.80 18.16
N THR A 102 20.99 3.39 18.86
CA THR A 102 21.34 3.05 20.25
C THR A 102 20.54 3.84 21.28
N ASP A 103 20.23 5.10 20.97
CA ASP A 103 19.41 5.98 21.81
C ASP A 103 17.91 5.80 21.50
N ASP A 104 17.10 5.70 22.56
CA ASP A 104 15.66 5.41 22.43
C ASP A 104 14.88 6.59 21.85
N LYS A 105 15.33 7.84 22.08
CA LYS A 105 14.70 9.04 21.50
C LYS A 105 15.02 9.16 20.01
N ASP A 106 16.27 8.97 19.61
CA ASP A 106 16.68 8.89 18.19
C ASP A 106 15.94 7.75 17.47
N LEU A 107 15.77 6.60 18.12
CA LEU A 107 14.97 5.50 17.57
C LEU A 107 13.50 5.90 17.37
N ALA A 108 12.84 6.51 18.37
CA ALA A 108 11.46 6.96 18.25
C ALA A 108 11.28 7.98 17.12
N GLU A 109 12.20 8.95 17.01
CA GLU A 109 12.22 9.94 15.94
C GLU A 109 12.42 9.30 14.57
N PHE A 110 13.34 8.33 14.46
CA PHE A 110 13.56 7.60 13.21
C PHE A 110 12.33 6.80 12.77
N LEU A 111 11.67 6.10 13.69
CA LEU A 111 10.43 5.37 13.41
C LEU A 111 9.28 6.29 13.00
N ALA A 112 9.15 7.45 13.67
CA ALA A 112 8.16 8.47 13.33
C ALA A 112 8.39 9.02 11.92
N ASN A 113 9.63 9.37 11.58
CA ASN A 113 10.00 9.83 10.24
C ASN A 113 9.68 8.78 9.17
N LEU A 114 10.07 7.50 9.37
CA LEU A 114 9.77 6.44 8.42
C LEU A 114 8.26 6.28 8.17
N ARG A 115 7.44 6.33 9.23
CA ARG A 115 5.98 6.24 9.08
C ARG A 115 5.41 7.47 8.36
N ASN A 116 5.81 8.67 8.77
CA ASN A 116 5.27 9.91 8.21
C ASN A 116 5.61 10.04 6.73
N GLU A 117 6.85 9.70 6.34
CA GLU A 117 7.24 9.70 4.93
C GLU A 117 6.46 8.68 4.11
N ARG A 118 6.15 7.49 4.64
CA ARG A 118 5.25 6.53 3.96
C ARG A 118 3.85 7.08 3.74
N ILE A 119 3.32 7.83 4.71
CA ILE A 119 1.99 8.47 4.59
C ILE A 119 2.02 9.57 3.55
N LYS A 120 2.99 10.48 3.63
CA LYS A 120 3.16 11.55 2.64
C LYS A 120 3.29 10.96 1.24
N LEU A 121 4.21 10.01 1.07
CA LEU A 121 4.39 9.30 -0.19
C LEU A 121 3.07 8.73 -0.74
N ALA A 122 2.30 8.01 0.08
CA ALA A 122 1.01 7.49 -0.36
C ALA A 122 0.01 8.60 -0.69
N LYS A 123 0.01 9.71 0.07
CA LYS A 123 -0.82 10.87 -0.22
C LYS A 123 -0.50 11.50 -1.57
N ASP A 124 0.78 11.62 -1.87
CA ASP A 124 1.27 12.21 -3.11
C ASP A 124 1.06 11.30 -4.32
N ILE A 125 1.32 10.00 -4.19
CA ILE A 125 1.13 9.01 -5.26
C ILE A 125 -0.34 8.88 -5.63
N TYR A 126 -1.22 8.88 -4.62
CA TYR A 126 -2.64 8.63 -4.82
C TYR A 126 -3.49 9.88 -4.71
N GLY A 127 -2.93 11.08 -4.66
CA GLY A 127 -3.69 12.34 -4.64
C GLY A 127 -4.70 12.38 -3.49
N ILE A 128 -4.24 12.05 -2.28
CA ILE A 128 -5.04 12.01 -1.05
C ILE A 128 -4.74 13.29 -0.26
N SER A 129 -5.78 14.08 -0.01
CA SER A 129 -5.71 15.33 0.76
C SER A 129 -6.07 15.11 2.23
N GLN A 130 -6.95 14.14 2.50
CA GLN A 130 -7.47 13.83 3.83
C GLN A 130 -7.35 12.34 4.12
N SER A 131 -7.18 11.98 5.39
CA SER A 131 -7.05 10.56 5.75
C SER A 131 -7.71 10.26 7.09
N GLN A 132 -8.29 9.07 7.20
CA GLN A 132 -8.91 8.59 8.43
C GLN A 132 -8.83 7.07 8.51
N TYR A 133 -8.91 6.53 9.73
CA TYR A 133 -9.22 5.11 9.90
C TYR A 133 -10.72 4.91 9.95
N HIS A 134 -11.19 3.81 9.34
CA HIS A 134 -12.48 3.21 9.65
C HIS A 134 -12.23 1.87 10.34
N ILE A 135 -12.80 1.71 11.53
CA ILE A 135 -12.46 0.66 12.47
C ILE A 135 -13.69 -0.16 12.85
N ILE A 136 -13.52 -1.48 12.88
CA ILE A 136 -14.48 -2.44 13.43
C ILE A 136 -13.85 -3.11 14.66
N ALA A 137 -14.20 -2.66 15.85
CA ALA A 137 -13.85 -3.39 17.07
C ALA A 137 -14.88 -4.49 17.35
N ARG A 138 -14.38 -5.67 17.69
CA ARG A 138 -15.17 -6.90 17.84
C ARG A 138 -15.27 -7.29 19.31
N ARG A 139 -16.49 -7.46 19.79
CA ARG A 139 -16.84 -7.97 21.12
C ARG A 139 -17.76 -9.18 20.97
N LYS A 140 -17.96 -9.94 22.05
CA LYS A 140 -18.93 -11.04 22.05
C LYS A 140 -20.29 -10.53 21.57
N ASN A 141 -20.78 -11.13 20.49
CA ASN A 141 -22.04 -10.80 19.80
C ASN A 141 -22.20 -9.35 19.29
N LEU A 142 -21.13 -8.56 19.24
CA LEU A 142 -21.22 -7.13 18.97
C LEU A 142 -20.07 -6.62 18.10
N LEU A 143 -20.43 -5.81 17.11
CA LEU A 143 -19.50 -5.04 16.29
C LEU A 143 -19.65 -3.57 16.65
N LEU A 144 -18.53 -2.90 16.84
CA LEU A 144 -18.44 -1.48 17.14
C LEU A 144 -17.76 -0.80 15.96
N PHE A 145 -18.45 0.15 15.33
CA PHE A 145 -17.97 0.91 14.18
C PHE A 145 -17.66 2.33 14.61
N PHE A 146 -16.47 2.79 14.25
CA PHE A 146 -16.04 4.16 14.52
C PHE A 146 -14.88 4.56 13.61
N GLU A 147 -14.68 5.86 13.55
CA GLU A 147 -13.62 6.49 12.81
C GLU A 147 -12.68 7.23 13.75
N THR A 148 -11.43 7.36 13.34
CA THR A 148 -10.43 8.14 14.06
C THR A 148 -9.41 8.72 13.09
N ASP A 149 -8.58 9.64 13.56
CA ASP A 149 -7.59 10.32 12.75
C ASP A 149 -6.59 9.32 12.14
N TYR A 150 -6.10 9.63 10.95
CA TYR A 150 -4.93 8.98 10.36
C TYR A 150 -3.83 10.03 10.23
N ASP A 151 -3.45 10.61 11.36
CA ASP A 151 -2.46 11.68 11.38
C ASP A 151 -1.03 11.12 11.32
N GLU A 152 -0.11 12.00 10.94
CA GLU A 152 1.32 11.81 11.11
C GLU A 152 1.69 11.86 12.60
N ILE A 153 2.76 11.17 12.98
CA ILE A 153 3.29 11.22 14.35
C ILE A 153 3.91 12.61 14.55
N ASP A 154 3.54 13.30 15.63
CA ASP A 154 4.12 14.61 15.94
C ASP A 154 5.55 14.46 16.51
N ILE A 155 6.53 14.61 15.62
CA ILE A 155 7.95 14.47 15.94
C ILE A 155 8.40 15.49 17.00
N SER A 156 7.81 16.69 17.00
CA SER A 156 8.22 17.78 17.91
C SER A 156 7.85 17.52 19.37
N ASN A 157 6.85 16.66 19.59
CA ASN A 157 6.30 16.35 20.91
C ASN A 157 6.62 14.91 21.37
N LEU A 158 7.62 14.26 20.75
CA LEU A 158 8.03 12.91 21.12
C LEU A 158 8.58 12.82 22.56
N ARG A 159 8.02 11.90 23.34
CA ARG A 159 8.47 11.54 24.68
C ARG A 159 8.51 10.03 24.85
N ILE A 160 9.56 9.53 25.48
CA ILE A 160 9.68 8.11 25.83
C ILE A 160 8.83 7.86 27.08
N GLU A 161 7.92 6.89 26.99
CA GLU A 161 7.05 6.49 28.10
C GLU A 161 7.71 5.37 28.92
N LYS A 162 8.43 4.47 28.24
CA LYS A 162 9.24 3.42 28.86
C LYS A 162 10.54 3.22 28.10
N GLU A 163 11.65 3.40 28.81
CA GLU A 163 13.02 3.21 28.31
C GLU A 163 13.39 1.72 28.26
N LYS A 164 14.35 1.36 27.39
CA LYS A 164 15.08 0.10 27.48
C LYS A 164 15.74 -0.02 28.87
N GLY A 165 15.21 -0.86 29.77
CA GLY A 165 15.86 -0.96 31.09
C GLY A 165 15.48 -2.10 32.02
N SER A 166 14.33 -2.74 31.89
CA SER A 166 13.92 -3.84 32.78
C SER A 166 14.37 -5.23 32.28
N LYS A 167 15.61 -5.37 31.79
CA LYS A 167 16.29 -6.63 31.43
C LYS A 167 15.55 -7.67 30.54
N ASN A 168 14.37 -7.38 29.96
CA ASN A 168 13.67 -8.30 29.06
C ASN A 168 12.60 -7.64 28.16
N GLU A 169 12.63 -6.32 27.96
CA GLU A 169 11.58 -5.66 27.17
C GLU A 169 11.82 -5.77 25.66
N LYS A 170 10.84 -6.39 24.99
CA LYS A 170 10.78 -6.63 23.54
C LYS A 170 10.19 -5.44 22.76
N SER A 171 10.01 -4.29 23.42
CA SER A 171 9.40 -3.12 22.81
C SER A 171 9.91 -1.78 23.35
N LEU A 172 9.76 -0.72 22.54
CA LEU A 172 9.92 0.68 22.92
C LEU A 172 8.53 1.33 22.96
N ASP A 173 8.19 1.99 24.07
CA ASP A 173 6.91 2.69 24.24
C ASP A 173 7.15 4.21 24.28
N PHE A 174 6.44 4.96 23.44
CA PHE A 174 6.60 6.42 23.32
C PHE A 174 5.28 7.11 22.96
N THR A 175 5.21 8.41 23.13
CA THR A 175 4.06 9.26 22.77
C THR A 175 4.51 10.46 21.96
N ASP A 176 3.62 11.01 21.15
CA ASP A 176 3.76 12.31 20.50
C ASP A 176 2.88 13.40 21.16
N GLY A 177 2.34 13.10 22.34
CA GLY A 177 1.38 13.96 23.05
C GLY A 177 -0.09 13.75 22.66
N ASN A 178 -0.36 13.20 21.47
CA ASN A 178 -1.72 12.91 20.99
C ASN A 178 -2.06 11.42 21.13
N HIS A 179 -1.10 10.55 20.79
CA HIS A 179 -1.29 9.10 20.75
C HIS A 179 -0.17 8.38 21.51
N LEU A 180 -0.45 7.13 21.89
CA LEU A 180 0.53 6.21 22.47
C LEU A 180 0.98 5.19 21.42
N TYR A 181 2.28 4.97 21.35
CA TYR A 181 2.92 4.08 20.40
C TYR A 181 3.73 3.00 21.10
N LYS A 182 3.84 1.86 20.43
CA LYS A 182 4.63 0.72 20.87
C LYS A 182 5.35 0.11 19.67
N PHE A 183 6.67 0.09 19.70
CA PHE A 183 7.46 -0.56 18.67
C PHE A 183 7.93 -1.92 19.15
N ASN A 184 7.59 -2.99 18.43
CA ASN A 184 8.06 -4.34 18.71
C ASN A 184 9.33 -4.63 17.90
N PHE A 185 10.46 -4.85 18.60
CA PHE A 185 11.75 -5.08 17.97
C PHE A 185 11.81 -6.37 17.17
N SER A 186 11.33 -7.49 17.74
CA SER A 186 11.42 -8.81 17.12
C SER A 186 10.67 -8.88 15.79
N LYS A 187 9.55 -8.17 15.69
CA LYS A 187 8.72 -8.13 14.48
C LYS A 187 8.98 -6.90 13.61
N SER A 188 9.83 -5.96 14.04
CA SER A 188 10.02 -4.66 13.38
C SER A 188 8.69 -3.95 13.06
N THR A 189 7.75 -3.95 14.02
CA THR A 189 6.38 -3.44 13.81
C THR A 189 6.04 -2.34 14.80
N LEU A 190 5.45 -1.26 14.29
CA LEU A 190 4.97 -0.13 15.09
C LEU A 190 3.46 -0.24 15.28
N PHE A 191 3.04 -0.09 16.53
CA PHE A 191 1.66 -0.11 16.97
C PHE A 191 1.27 1.27 17.49
N ARG A 192 0.01 1.65 17.26
CA ARG A 192 -0.64 2.79 17.91
C ARG A 192 -1.76 2.27 18.81
N LYS A 193 -1.98 2.93 19.93
CA LYS A 193 -3.18 2.74 20.76
C LYS A 193 -4.39 3.38 20.08
N PHE A 194 -5.42 2.57 19.84
CA PHE A 194 -6.72 3.00 19.35
C PHE A 194 -7.72 2.91 20.50
N ASP A 195 -8.21 4.05 20.95
CA ASP A 195 -9.28 4.13 21.93
C ASP A 195 -10.63 3.87 21.26
N ILE A 196 -11.45 3.02 21.89
CA ILE A 196 -12.80 2.68 21.44
C ILE A 196 -13.75 3.70 22.09
N PRO A 197 -14.41 4.57 21.29
CA PRO A 197 -15.32 5.58 21.82
C PRO A 197 -16.52 4.94 22.53
N GLN A 198 -17.01 5.58 23.59
CA GLN A 198 -18.22 5.12 24.29
C GLN A 198 -19.46 5.19 23.38
N ASN A 199 -19.54 6.20 22.51
CA ASN A 199 -20.68 6.47 21.62
C ASN A 199 -20.44 5.97 20.19
N CYS A 200 -19.85 4.78 20.02
CA CYS A 200 -19.67 4.17 18.70
C CYS A 200 -20.98 3.57 18.17
N HIS A 201 -21.12 3.50 16.84
CA HIS A 201 -22.22 2.79 16.23
C HIS A 201 -22.06 1.30 16.42
N THR A 202 -23.18 0.58 16.57
CA THR A 202 -23.15 -0.83 16.88
C THR A 202 -24.01 -1.64 15.93
N ALA A 203 -23.57 -2.88 15.69
CA ALA A 203 -24.38 -3.89 15.03
C ALA A 203 -24.23 -5.23 15.76
N GLU A 204 -25.33 -5.97 15.86
CA GLU A 204 -25.29 -7.32 16.40
C GLU A 204 -24.49 -8.25 15.47
N ALA A 205 -23.62 -9.08 16.04
CA ALA A 205 -22.90 -10.11 15.32
C ALA A 205 -23.30 -11.50 15.82
N VAL A 206 -24.21 -12.14 15.09
CA VAL A 206 -24.55 -13.54 15.33
C VAL A 206 -23.48 -14.43 14.72
N ILE A 207 -22.94 -15.36 15.50
CA ILE A 207 -22.05 -16.41 15.01
C ILE A 207 -22.89 -17.66 14.77
N PHE A 208 -22.80 -18.25 13.58
CA PHE A 208 -23.49 -19.49 13.29
C PHE A 208 -22.66 -20.67 13.78
N GLU A 209 -23.28 -21.60 14.50
CA GLU A 209 -22.54 -22.73 15.08
C GLU A 209 -22.01 -23.72 14.04
N ASN A 210 -22.74 -23.90 12.92
CA ASN A 210 -22.32 -24.77 11.82
C ASN A 210 -22.34 -24.02 10.48
N PRO A 211 -21.35 -23.14 10.21
CA PRO A 211 -21.27 -22.38 8.96
C PRO A 211 -21.10 -23.27 7.72
N ALA A 212 -20.61 -24.51 7.86
CA ALA A 212 -20.53 -25.45 6.74
C ALA A 212 -21.92 -25.76 6.15
N LYS A 213 -22.96 -25.89 6.97
CA LYS A 213 -24.35 -26.06 6.48
C LYS A 213 -24.84 -24.86 5.67
N LEU A 214 -24.49 -23.65 6.10
CA LEU A 214 -24.83 -22.44 5.37
C LEU A 214 -24.12 -22.41 4.00
N LEU A 215 -22.87 -22.84 3.94
CA LEU A 215 -22.14 -22.95 2.67
C LEU A 215 -22.77 -23.99 1.74
N LEU A 216 -23.16 -25.15 2.24
CA LEU A 216 -23.83 -26.19 1.44
C LEU A 216 -25.18 -25.72 0.85
N SER A 217 -25.91 -24.84 1.56
CA SER A 217 -27.15 -24.26 1.02
C SER A 217 -26.92 -23.24 -0.11
N ILE A 218 -25.69 -22.79 -0.33
CA ILE A 218 -25.37 -21.87 -1.42
C ILE A 218 -25.43 -22.60 -2.77
N ASP A 219 -25.03 -23.88 -2.82
CA ASP A 219 -25.07 -24.70 -4.04
C ASP A 219 -26.50 -24.99 -4.53
N GLU A 220 -27.50 -24.83 -3.65
CA GLU A 220 -28.93 -25.01 -3.97
C GLU A 220 -29.56 -23.73 -4.58
N ILE A 221 -28.81 -22.62 -4.62
CA ILE A 221 -29.24 -21.37 -5.24
C ILE A 221 -28.90 -21.46 -6.73
N ASP A 222 -29.92 -21.40 -7.58
CA ASP A 222 -29.72 -21.27 -9.03
C ASP A 222 -29.10 -19.90 -9.29
N TYR A 223 -27.78 -19.87 -9.36
CA TYR A 223 -27.06 -18.72 -9.85
C TYR A 223 -27.46 -18.59 -11.31
N ASP A 224 -28.27 -17.58 -11.65
CA ASP A 224 -28.06 -16.89 -12.91
C ASP A 224 -26.55 -16.71 -12.97
N LYS A 225 -25.91 -17.35 -13.94
CA LYS A 225 -24.52 -17.09 -14.27
C LYS A 225 -24.49 -15.63 -14.68
N ILE A 226 -24.52 -14.71 -13.71
CA ILE A 226 -23.83 -13.45 -13.76
C ILE A 226 -22.48 -13.92 -14.22
N SER A 227 -22.20 -13.69 -15.49
CA SER A 227 -20.90 -13.89 -16.07
C SER A 227 -19.99 -13.19 -15.08
N ILE A 228 -19.32 -13.98 -14.25
CA ILE A 228 -17.98 -13.66 -13.82
C ILE A 228 -17.30 -13.59 -15.18
N GLU A 229 -17.36 -12.42 -15.82
CA GLU A 229 -16.25 -11.94 -16.60
C GLU A 229 -15.11 -12.20 -15.63
N SER A 230 -14.41 -13.32 -15.85
CA SER A 230 -13.15 -13.57 -15.18
C SER A 230 -12.46 -12.23 -15.31
N GLU A 231 -12.20 -11.53 -14.18
CA GLU A 231 -11.32 -10.37 -14.21
C GLU A 231 -10.14 -10.87 -15.02
N GLN A 232 -10.05 -10.46 -16.29
CA GLN A 232 -9.00 -10.95 -17.16
C GLN A 232 -7.76 -10.55 -16.39
N LYS A 233 -6.98 -11.54 -15.97
CA LYS A 233 -5.76 -11.28 -15.22
C LYS A 233 -4.91 -10.43 -16.16
N LEU A 234 -4.96 -9.11 -15.95
CA LEU A 234 -4.37 -8.17 -16.88
C LEU A 234 -2.88 -8.51 -16.97
N GLU A 235 -2.38 -8.56 -18.20
CA GLU A 235 -0.97 -8.77 -18.43
C GLU A 235 -0.20 -7.62 -17.76
N TYR A 236 0.91 -7.92 -17.09
CA TYR A 236 1.72 -6.90 -16.44
C TYR A 236 3.21 -7.26 -16.47
N VAL A 237 4.05 -6.24 -16.39
CA VAL A 237 5.49 -6.37 -16.20
C VAL A 237 5.94 -5.51 -15.03
N ILE A 238 7.00 -5.92 -14.34
CA ILE A 238 7.66 -5.10 -13.32
C ILE A 238 9.01 -4.63 -13.86
N LEU A 239 9.24 -3.32 -13.81
CA LEU A 239 10.46 -2.67 -14.30
C LEU A 239 11.23 -2.06 -13.12
N PRO A 240 12.52 -2.38 -12.93
CA PRO A 240 13.30 -1.85 -11.82
C PRO A 240 13.66 -0.38 -12.06
N LEU A 241 13.67 0.40 -10.98
CA LEU A 241 14.13 1.79 -10.96
C LEU A 241 15.65 1.90 -10.71
N TYR A 242 16.35 0.76 -10.70
CA TYR A 242 17.78 0.62 -10.52
C TYR A 242 18.34 -0.37 -11.53
N THR A 243 19.67 -0.48 -11.55
CA THR A 243 20.42 -1.49 -12.30
C THR A 243 21.22 -2.33 -11.31
N VAL A 244 21.56 -3.56 -11.70
CA VAL A 244 22.43 -4.42 -10.89
C VAL A 244 23.82 -4.47 -11.53
N LYS A 245 24.85 -4.11 -10.75
CA LYS A 245 26.25 -4.27 -11.14
C LYS A 245 26.98 -5.00 -10.03
N ASN A 246 27.67 -6.10 -10.35
CA ASN A 246 28.36 -6.94 -9.37
C ASN A 246 27.47 -7.37 -8.19
N LYS A 247 26.21 -7.73 -8.47
CA LYS A 247 25.17 -8.09 -7.48
C LYS A 247 24.74 -6.95 -6.53
N ILE A 248 25.12 -5.70 -6.81
CA ILE A 248 24.74 -4.52 -6.03
C ILE A 248 23.73 -3.70 -6.83
N LYS A 249 22.64 -3.27 -6.17
CA LYS A 249 21.65 -2.34 -6.74
C LYS A 249 22.23 -0.93 -6.82
N ILE A 250 22.17 -0.31 -8.00
CA ILE A 250 22.70 1.03 -8.25
C ILE A 250 21.71 1.83 -9.08
N VAL A 251 21.39 3.04 -8.62
CA VAL A 251 20.73 4.07 -9.44
C VAL A 251 21.83 4.86 -10.15
N GLN A 252 21.79 4.89 -11.49
CA GLN A 252 22.84 5.51 -12.30
C GLN A 252 22.77 7.03 -12.20
N GLU A 253 23.91 7.70 -12.07
CA GLU A 253 23.96 9.17 -11.91
C GLU A 253 23.62 9.95 -13.18
N ARG A 254 23.68 9.31 -14.36
CA ARG A 254 23.62 9.97 -15.68
C ARG A 254 22.72 9.26 -16.68
N SER A 255 21.80 8.42 -16.22
CA SER A 255 20.85 7.71 -17.08
C SER A 255 19.60 7.31 -16.31
N ALA A 256 18.59 6.78 -17.01
CA ALA A 256 17.30 6.40 -16.46
C ALA A 256 16.67 7.54 -15.65
N LEU A 257 16.52 7.37 -14.33
CA LEU A 257 16.00 8.37 -13.40
C LEU A 257 16.78 9.70 -13.41
N ASN A 258 18.10 9.64 -13.62
CA ASN A 258 18.97 10.80 -13.66
C ASN A 258 19.40 11.14 -15.10
N GLN A 259 18.56 10.83 -16.09
CA GLN A 259 18.87 11.13 -17.50
C GLN A 259 19.10 12.62 -17.74
N TRP A 260 18.42 13.51 -17.00
CA TRP A 260 18.66 14.95 -17.03
C TRP A 260 20.12 15.35 -16.74
N ASN A 261 20.87 14.54 -15.96
CA ASN A 261 22.27 14.77 -15.61
C ASN A 261 23.27 14.17 -16.62
N ALA A 262 22.78 13.58 -17.72
CA ALA A 262 23.65 12.99 -18.72
C ALA A 262 24.49 14.03 -19.47
N CYS A 263 25.73 13.67 -19.82
CA CYS A 263 26.59 14.53 -20.64
C CYS A 263 26.04 14.73 -22.06
N GLY A 264 26.50 15.77 -22.76
CA GLY A 264 26.10 16.08 -24.13
C GLY A 264 25.16 17.29 -24.20
N ARG A 265 24.01 17.14 -24.88
CA ARG A 265 23.06 18.26 -25.04
C ARG A 265 22.54 18.75 -23.69
N LYS A 266 22.16 20.04 -23.63
CA LYS A 266 21.36 20.56 -22.54
C LYS A 266 20.05 19.74 -22.45
N ARG A 267 19.74 19.27 -21.25
CA ARG A 267 18.55 18.47 -20.96
C ARG A 267 17.64 19.24 -20.02
N ASP A 268 16.35 19.01 -20.15
CA ASP A 268 15.39 19.49 -19.17
C ASP A 268 15.65 18.71 -17.85
N PRO A 269 15.64 19.37 -16.68
CA PRO A 269 15.83 18.75 -15.35
C PRO A 269 14.83 17.65 -15.01
N ASN A 270 13.79 17.52 -15.83
CA ASN A 270 12.73 16.54 -15.72
C ASN A 270 12.84 15.41 -16.77
N GLU A 271 13.89 15.37 -17.60
CA GLU A 271 14.07 14.26 -18.53
C GLU A 271 14.39 12.96 -17.80
N VAL A 272 13.53 11.95 -17.99
CA VAL A 272 13.64 10.63 -17.38
C VAL A 272 13.19 9.55 -18.35
N TYR A 273 13.70 8.33 -18.16
CA TYR A 273 13.13 7.12 -18.74
C TYR A 273 13.24 5.97 -17.76
N ILE A 274 12.36 4.96 -17.92
CA ILE A 274 12.43 3.71 -17.17
C ILE A 274 13.06 2.64 -18.07
N ALA A 275 14.09 1.98 -17.58
CA ALA A 275 14.74 0.91 -18.33
C ALA A 275 13.82 -0.32 -18.37
N ILE A 276 13.69 -0.92 -19.56
CA ILE A 276 13.00 -2.21 -19.74
C ILE A 276 14.10 -3.27 -19.76
N PRO A 277 14.24 -4.14 -18.74
CA PRO A 277 15.32 -5.12 -18.69
C PRO A 277 15.23 -6.15 -19.83
N ALA A 278 16.37 -6.72 -20.23
CA ALA A 278 16.40 -7.76 -21.26
C ALA A 278 15.54 -8.98 -20.88
N LEU A 279 15.56 -9.36 -19.59
CA LEU A 279 14.72 -10.45 -19.07
C LEU A 279 13.23 -10.22 -19.40
N VAL A 280 12.73 -9.00 -19.14
CA VAL A 280 11.34 -8.63 -19.42
C VAL A 280 11.07 -8.65 -20.92
N ARG A 281 11.94 -8.07 -21.74
CA ARG A 281 11.75 -8.05 -23.20
C ARG A 281 11.74 -9.45 -23.82
N ASN A 282 12.51 -10.38 -23.27
CA ASN A 282 12.57 -11.76 -23.77
C ASN A 282 11.32 -12.56 -23.39
N HIS A 283 10.84 -12.42 -22.16
CA HIS A 283 9.63 -13.11 -21.68
C HIS A 283 8.34 -12.50 -22.22
N PHE A 284 8.35 -11.19 -22.49
CA PHE A 284 7.18 -10.41 -22.88
C PHE A 284 7.44 -9.56 -24.14
N PRO A 285 7.78 -10.18 -25.29
CA PRO A 285 8.20 -9.45 -26.49
C PRO A 285 7.12 -8.56 -27.09
N ASN A 286 5.84 -8.91 -26.88
CA ASN A 286 4.67 -8.19 -27.44
C ASN A 286 3.87 -7.45 -26.37
N PHE A 287 4.43 -7.28 -25.16
CA PHE A 287 3.71 -6.62 -24.07
C PHE A 287 3.51 -5.14 -24.35
N PHE A 288 4.56 -4.45 -24.81
CA PHE A 288 4.49 -3.06 -25.26
C PHE A 288 4.29 -2.99 -26.79
N PRO A 289 3.73 -1.88 -27.30
CA PRO A 289 3.75 -1.60 -28.73
C PRO A 289 5.19 -1.55 -29.29
N GLU A 290 5.30 -1.69 -30.60
CA GLU A 290 6.59 -1.62 -31.27
C GLU A 290 7.29 -0.27 -31.05
N ARG A 291 8.58 -0.25 -31.38
CA ARG A 291 9.43 0.92 -31.19
C ARG A 291 8.81 2.18 -31.79
N ASP A 292 8.85 3.26 -31.01
CA ASP A 292 8.37 4.59 -31.38
C ASP A 292 6.86 4.68 -31.68
N ILE A 293 6.08 3.59 -31.46
CA ILE A 293 4.62 3.63 -31.49
C ILE A 293 4.11 4.19 -30.14
N PRO A 294 3.35 5.30 -30.17
CA PRO A 294 2.80 5.89 -28.96
C PRO A 294 1.64 5.08 -28.38
N PHE A 295 1.52 5.09 -27.06
CA PHE A 295 0.39 4.51 -26.32
C PHE A 295 0.05 5.34 -25.09
N ILE A 296 -1.13 5.10 -24.54
CA ILE A 296 -1.60 5.78 -23.34
C ILE A 296 -1.00 5.10 -22.11
N LEU A 297 -0.39 5.89 -21.23
CA LEU A 297 0.08 5.47 -19.92
C LEU A 297 -0.59 6.29 -18.83
N LYS A 298 -1.45 5.65 -18.02
CA LYS A 298 -2.20 6.30 -16.94
C LYS A 298 -1.44 6.20 -15.63
N THR A 299 -1.23 7.34 -14.95
CA THR A 299 -0.64 7.35 -13.60
C THR A 299 -1.71 7.10 -12.54
N PRO A 300 -1.33 6.76 -11.28
CA PRO A 300 -2.29 6.58 -10.19
C PRO A 300 -3.07 7.86 -9.83
N LEU A 301 -2.56 9.03 -10.24
CA LEU A 301 -3.19 10.34 -10.12
C LEU A 301 -4.22 10.64 -11.22
N GLY A 302 -4.36 9.74 -12.21
CA GLY A 302 -5.28 9.91 -13.33
C GLY A 302 -4.71 10.74 -14.48
N GLU A 303 -3.42 11.10 -14.44
CA GLU A 303 -2.76 11.74 -15.58
C GLU A 303 -2.69 10.74 -16.74
N VAL A 304 -2.99 11.24 -17.94
CA VAL A 304 -2.94 10.45 -19.18
C VAL A 304 -1.70 10.89 -19.96
N LEU A 305 -0.65 10.08 -19.90
CA LEU A 305 0.63 10.36 -20.55
C LEU A 305 0.69 9.69 -21.92
N ASN A 306 1.32 10.35 -22.89
CA ASN A 306 1.70 9.75 -24.16
C ASN A 306 3.06 9.07 -23.99
N ALA A 307 3.11 7.74 -23.93
CA ALA A 307 4.31 6.95 -23.71
C ALA A 307 4.71 6.19 -24.97
N LYS A 308 5.99 5.80 -25.05
CA LYS A 308 6.52 4.96 -26.13
C LYS A 308 7.76 4.19 -25.69
N VAL A 309 8.03 3.09 -26.39
CA VAL A 309 9.28 2.34 -26.26
C VAL A 309 10.33 2.90 -27.24
N CYS A 310 11.54 3.18 -26.75
CA CYS A 310 12.60 3.84 -27.48
C CYS A 310 13.98 3.21 -27.23
N GLN A 311 14.99 3.76 -27.93
CA GLN A 311 16.41 3.40 -27.89
C GLN A 311 16.75 2.02 -28.47
N ASP A 312 18.04 1.76 -28.65
CA ASP A 312 18.52 0.47 -29.16
C ASP A 312 18.02 -0.68 -28.29
N ASN A 313 17.56 -1.74 -28.94
CA ASN A 313 16.97 -2.94 -28.34
C ASN A 313 15.70 -2.67 -27.51
N ASN A 314 14.94 -1.61 -27.82
CA ASN A 314 13.64 -1.33 -27.19
C ASN A 314 13.75 -1.23 -25.65
N LYS A 315 14.86 -0.66 -25.17
CA LYS A 315 15.29 -0.74 -23.77
C LYS A 315 14.76 0.38 -22.87
N ALA A 316 14.07 1.38 -23.41
CA ALA A 316 13.65 2.55 -22.64
C ALA A 316 12.15 2.82 -22.83
N LEU A 317 11.40 2.85 -21.73
CA LEU A 317 10.07 3.42 -21.66
C LEU A 317 10.18 4.92 -21.41
N MET A 318 9.67 5.73 -22.34
CA MET A 318 9.74 7.20 -22.33
C MET A 318 8.35 7.81 -22.51
N THR A 319 8.20 9.10 -22.20
CA THR A 319 6.98 9.88 -22.49
C THR A 319 7.25 10.95 -23.55
N ASN A 320 6.21 11.47 -24.19
CA ASN A 320 6.27 12.61 -25.09
C ASN A 320 5.31 13.70 -24.60
N PRO A 321 5.80 14.83 -24.05
CA PRO A 321 7.22 15.20 -23.93
C PRO A 321 7.98 14.33 -22.91
N ASN A 322 9.31 14.18 -23.07
CA ASN A 322 10.18 13.32 -22.23
C ASN A 322 10.20 13.67 -20.73
N LYS A 323 9.59 14.79 -20.36
CA LYS A 323 9.45 15.26 -18.98
C LYS A 323 8.11 14.91 -18.34
N ALA A 324 7.14 14.39 -19.10
CA ALA A 324 5.79 14.21 -18.58
C ALA A 324 5.74 13.21 -17.42
N LEU A 325 6.57 12.16 -17.48
CA LEU A 325 6.65 11.16 -16.41
C LEU A 325 7.30 11.67 -15.10
N SER A 326 8.11 12.72 -15.16
CA SER A 326 8.90 13.13 -13.99
C SER A 326 8.07 13.77 -12.89
N ASN A 327 6.95 14.42 -13.23
CA ASN A 327 6.09 15.05 -12.24
C ASN A 327 5.65 13.98 -11.24
N TRP A 328 5.01 12.92 -11.76
CA TRP A 328 4.67 11.77 -10.95
C TRP A 328 5.89 11.06 -10.36
N LEU A 329 6.87 10.64 -11.19
CA LEU A 329 7.93 9.74 -10.71
C LEU A 329 9.02 10.44 -9.88
N LEU A 330 9.54 11.58 -10.32
CA LEU A 330 10.64 12.26 -9.60
C LEU A 330 10.11 13.18 -8.50
N ARG A 331 9.00 13.90 -8.74
CA ARG A 331 8.49 14.91 -7.81
C ARG A 331 7.51 14.33 -6.81
N ASP A 332 6.51 13.59 -7.24
CA ASP A 332 5.48 13.07 -6.33
C ASP A 332 5.92 11.80 -5.61
N VAL A 333 6.47 10.83 -6.35
CA VAL A 333 6.96 9.55 -5.80
C VAL A 333 8.31 9.74 -5.09
N LEU A 334 9.35 10.21 -5.79
CA LEU A 334 10.69 10.24 -5.21
C LEU A 334 10.97 11.48 -4.34
N LYS A 335 10.10 12.48 -4.36
CA LYS A 335 10.25 13.72 -3.58
C LYS A 335 11.61 14.40 -3.76
N LEU A 336 12.12 14.34 -5.00
CA LEU A 336 13.39 14.95 -5.37
C LEU A 336 13.16 16.41 -5.77
N LYS A 337 13.98 17.31 -5.23
CA LYS A 337 14.07 18.68 -5.73
C LYS A 337 14.62 18.68 -7.16
N GLU A 338 14.40 19.78 -7.86
CA GLU A 338 15.09 19.99 -9.15
C GLU A 338 16.61 19.91 -8.93
N PHE A 339 17.29 19.20 -9.81
CA PHE A 339 18.73 18.90 -9.73
C PHE A 339 19.19 17.99 -8.57
N GLU A 340 18.27 17.41 -7.79
CA GLU A 340 18.60 16.38 -6.81
C GLU A 340 18.70 15.00 -7.49
N LEU A 341 19.80 14.26 -7.25
CA LEU A 341 20.00 12.93 -7.83
C LEU A 341 19.12 11.89 -7.12
N ALA A 342 18.43 11.08 -7.92
CA ALA A 342 17.86 9.83 -7.44
C ALA A 342 18.99 8.88 -7.03
N SER A 343 18.88 8.26 -5.85
CA SER A 343 19.88 7.35 -5.30
C SER A 343 19.22 6.05 -4.81
N ILE A 344 20.02 4.98 -4.70
CA ILE A 344 19.53 3.71 -4.17
C ILE A 344 19.08 3.84 -2.71
N SER A 345 19.78 4.65 -1.92
CA SER A 345 19.42 4.94 -0.53
C SER A 345 18.08 5.67 -0.42
N LYS A 346 17.75 6.56 -1.37
CA LYS A 346 16.43 7.21 -1.42
C LYS A 346 15.33 6.21 -1.72
N LEU A 347 15.54 5.31 -2.69
CA LEU A 347 14.62 4.21 -3.00
C LEU A 347 14.38 3.30 -1.79
N GLU A 348 15.45 2.90 -1.11
CA GLU A 348 15.39 2.06 0.10
C GLU A 348 14.66 2.77 1.25
N PHE A 349 14.96 4.05 1.47
CA PHE A 349 14.30 4.87 2.47
C PHE A 349 12.78 4.98 2.23
N LEU A 350 12.38 5.17 0.96
CA LEU A 350 10.96 5.21 0.57
C LEU A 350 10.31 3.81 0.50
N GLY A 351 11.10 2.73 0.55
CA GLY A 351 10.62 1.36 0.48
C GLY A 351 10.10 0.93 -0.89
N ILE A 352 10.50 1.61 -1.97
CA ILE A 352 10.11 1.37 -3.37
C ILE A 352 11.35 1.14 -4.23
N ASP A 353 11.29 0.23 -5.22
CA ASP A 353 12.45 -0.02 -6.09
C ASP A 353 12.10 -0.32 -7.55
N SER A 354 10.83 -0.36 -7.88
CA SER A 354 10.33 -0.78 -9.18
C SER A 354 8.98 -0.14 -9.46
N VAL A 355 8.56 -0.20 -10.73
CA VAL A 355 7.20 0.11 -11.15
C VAL A 355 6.57 -1.14 -11.74
N ILE A 356 5.26 -1.27 -11.57
CA ILE A 356 4.43 -2.20 -12.34
C ILE A 356 3.80 -1.44 -13.50
N VAL A 357 3.82 -2.04 -14.68
CA VAL A 357 3.06 -1.57 -15.83
C VAL A 357 2.06 -2.64 -16.19
N THR A 358 0.79 -2.27 -16.26
CA THR A 358 -0.32 -3.18 -16.53
C THR A 358 -0.97 -2.82 -17.87
N LYS A 359 -1.18 -3.83 -18.72
CA LYS A 359 -1.89 -3.67 -19.99
C LYS A 359 -3.39 -3.75 -19.73
N GLU A 360 -4.05 -2.59 -19.71
CA GLU A 360 -5.50 -2.49 -19.48
C GLU A 360 -6.25 -3.01 -20.71
N LYS A 361 -5.77 -2.63 -21.89
CA LYS A 361 -6.17 -3.13 -23.22
C LYS A 361 -5.14 -2.68 -24.25
N GLU A 362 -5.30 -3.08 -25.50
CA GLU A 362 -4.38 -2.69 -26.57
C GLU A 362 -4.24 -1.17 -26.67
N GLY A 363 -3.00 -0.66 -26.62
CA GLY A 363 -2.69 0.77 -26.63
C GLY A 363 -3.01 1.56 -25.34
N GLU A 364 -3.55 0.93 -24.29
CA GLU A 364 -3.79 1.58 -22.99
C GLU A 364 -3.19 0.79 -21.83
N TYR A 365 -2.31 1.47 -21.10
CA TYR A 365 -1.57 0.91 -19.98
C TYR A 365 -1.73 1.80 -18.75
N SER A 366 -1.55 1.20 -17.57
CA SER A 366 -1.40 1.92 -16.31
C SER A 366 -0.02 1.65 -15.72
N ILE A 367 0.46 2.58 -14.90
CA ILE A 367 1.72 2.45 -14.15
C ILE A 367 1.47 2.73 -12.68
N ASP A 368 2.12 1.96 -11.80
CA ASP A 368 2.16 2.22 -10.37
C ASP A 368 3.52 1.83 -9.80
N VAL A 369 3.86 2.31 -8.61
CA VAL A 369 5.07 1.90 -7.89
C VAL A 369 4.92 0.51 -7.29
N GLN A 370 6.04 -0.16 -7.09
CA GLN A 370 6.11 -1.45 -6.43
C GLN A 370 7.06 -1.41 -5.25
N SER A 371 6.72 -2.24 -4.26
CA SER A 371 7.45 -2.33 -3.02
C SER A 371 8.88 -2.83 -3.27
N TRP A 372 9.83 -2.37 -2.46
CA TRP A 372 11.21 -2.85 -2.54
C TRP A 372 11.31 -4.38 -2.49
N GLY A 373 12.05 -4.97 -3.44
CA GLY A 373 12.17 -6.41 -3.65
C GLY A 373 11.17 -7.01 -4.63
N SER A 374 10.26 -6.21 -5.22
CA SER A 374 9.21 -6.75 -6.09
C SER A 374 9.76 -7.20 -7.44
N TYR A 375 10.74 -6.48 -8.00
CA TYR A 375 11.38 -6.88 -9.26
C TYR A 375 12.16 -8.19 -9.12
N GLU A 376 12.89 -8.40 -8.01
CA GLU A 376 13.57 -9.68 -7.78
C GLU A 376 12.59 -10.85 -7.75
N LYS A 377 11.52 -10.74 -6.96
CA LYS A 377 10.49 -11.79 -6.87
C LYS A 377 9.82 -12.06 -8.22
N PHE A 378 9.66 -11.03 -9.04
CA PHE A 378 9.14 -11.17 -10.39
C PHE A 378 10.14 -11.89 -11.30
N ALA A 379 11.40 -11.46 -11.32
CA ALA A 379 12.46 -12.08 -12.09
C ALA A 379 12.71 -13.54 -11.69
N GLU A 380 12.69 -13.87 -10.40
CA GLU A 380 12.81 -15.23 -9.88
C GLU A 380 11.69 -16.14 -10.41
N LYS A 381 10.45 -15.65 -10.45
CA LYS A 381 9.32 -16.41 -11.02
C LYS A 381 9.50 -16.68 -12.51
N LEU A 382 9.90 -15.66 -13.28
CA LEU A 382 10.15 -15.82 -14.72
C LEU A 382 11.24 -16.87 -15.00
N ASN A 383 12.35 -16.81 -14.27
CA ASN A 383 13.43 -17.78 -14.43
C ASN A 383 13.05 -19.19 -13.95
N ALA A 384 12.11 -19.31 -13.00
CA ALA A 384 11.60 -20.61 -12.53
C ALA A 384 10.66 -21.26 -13.56
N ASP A 385 9.94 -20.46 -14.34
CA ASP A 385 9.07 -20.94 -15.43
C ASP A 385 9.88 -21.39 -16.69
N GLU A 386 11.20 -21.16 -16.72
CA GLU A 386 12.12 -21.64 -17.77
C GLU A 386 12.69 -23.06 -17.48
N ILE A 387 12.44 -23.65 -16.31
CA ILE A 387 12.88 -24.99 -15.88
C ILE A 387 11.70 -25.96 -15.92
#